data_AF-A0A6F8YYL5-F1
#
_entry.id   AF-A0A6F8YYL5-F1
#
_cell.length_a   1.000
_cell.length_b   1.000
_cell.length_c   1.000
_cell.angle_alpha   90.00
_cell.angle_beta   90.00
_cell.angle_gamma   90.00
#
_symmetry.space_group_name_H-M   'P 1'
#
loop_
_entity.id
_entity.type
_entity.pdbx_description
1 polymer ?
#
loop_
_entity_poly.entity_id
_entity_poly.type
_entity_poly.pdbx_seq_one_letter_code
_entity_poly.pdbx_strand_id
1 'polypeptide(L)'
;MNGARVVVAAGVRADHDLLTTVARAELARLGAEGEVSIVDSAAAVRELLAPGVATVVLPGPGAEVRALMTLAGPHAAATVWYDIEVTGPAAVAPGAAHLYGRGVWGLVWAIRHAVLRLRHPATRIAYGPGPEQYGELRLPPGADQPAPVAVLLHGGFWRSVWAADLMDALAADLAARGFAAWNLEYRRPDRHGWTATVSDVAAGLAALSDVAGASSLDLDRIAVLGHSAGGQLALRVAADHGRVALAVPLAGVLDLAGGDGRGIGTGAVTAALGGPRYEVPEVYAASDPMARVPVGVPQLVVTGAGDDLDLIDFNRRYVAAARAAGDDVRYIEEPGDHFAVIDPAAPLWQTTAEALAVALKVT
;
A
#
# COMPACT_ATOMS: atom_id res chain seq x y z
N MET A 1 -2.66 -23.84 -11.66
CA MET A 1 -2.16 -22.89 -10.65
C MET A 1 -0.78 -22.44 -11.10
N ASN A 2 -0.55 -21.14 -11.24
CA ASN A 2 0.79 -20.66 -11.58
C ASN A 2 1.68 -20.89 -10.35
N GLY A 3 2.82 -21.57 -10.54
CA GLY A 3 3.75 -21.85 -9.46
C GLY A 3 4.40 -20.56 -8.91
N ALA A 4 4.91 -20.65 -7.68
CA ALA A 4 5.67 -19.58 -7.05
C ALA A 4 7.05 -20.08 -6.60
N ARG A 5 8.03 -19.18 -6.53
CA ARG A 5 9.41 -19.50 -6.14
C ARG A 5 10.01 -18.39 -5.30
N VAL A 6 10.78 -18.78 -4.29
CA VAL A 6 11.64 -17.87 -3.52
C VAL A 6 13.07 -18.34 -3.68
N VAL A 7 13.93 -17.46 -4.19
CA VAL A 7 15.34 -17.74 -4.45
C VAL A 7 16.18 -16.91 -3.51
N VAL A 8 16.98 -17.56 -2.67
CA VAL A 8 17.93 -16.90 -1.76
C VAL A 8 19.32 -17.08 -2.33
N ALA A 9 19.91 -16.01 -2.85
CA ALA A 9 21.27 -16.05 -3.39
C ALA A 9 22.33 -15.99 -2.27
N ALA A 10 23.55 -16.41 -2.60
CA ALA A 10 24.69 -16.34 -1.70
C ALA A 10 24.91 -14.92 -1.12
N GLY A 11 25.29 -14.87 0.16
CA GLY A 11 25.64 -13.63 0.87
C GLY A 11 24.44 -12.84 1.42
N VAL A 12 23.20 -13.31 1.27
CA VAL A 12 22.05 -12.76 2.00
C VAL A 12 22.26 -12.93 3.51
N ARG A 13 22.31 -11.81 4.24
CA ARG A 13 22.57 -11.75 5.69
C ARG A 13 21.29 -11.98 6.50
N ALA A 14 20.84 -13.22 6.55
CA ALA A 14 19.73 -13.66 7.39
C ALA A 14 19.86 -15.16 7.70
N ASP A 15 19.09 -15.63 8.67
CA ASP A 15 18.88 -17.05 8.90
C ASP A 15 18.06 -17.65 7.74
N HIS A 16 18.67 -18.56 6.96
CA HIS A 16 18.04 -19.13 5.78
C HIS A 16 16.91 -20.12 6.11
N ASP A 17 16.95 -20.75 7.28
CA ASP A 17 15.87 -21.63 7.76
C ASP A 17 14.65 -20.80 8.15
N LEU A 18 14.86 -19.64 8.78
CA LEU A 18 13.80 -18.69 9.05
C LEU A 18 13.20 -18.13 7.75
N LEU A 19 14.03 -17.74 6.77
CA LEU A 19 13.53 -17.28 5.46
C LEU A 19 12.69 -18.37 4.78
N THR A 20 13.15 -19.62 4.83
CA THR A 20 12.42 -20.77 4.27
C THR A 20 11.08 -20.99 4.98
N THR A 21 11.06 -20.90 6.31
CA THR A 21 9.85 -21.05 7.12
C THR A 21 8.83 -19.96 6.80
N VAL A 22 9.26 -18.70 6.77
CA VAL A 22 8.41 -17.54 6.42
C VAL A 22 7.86 -17.68 5.00
N ALA A 23 8.72 -18.02 4.04
CA ALA A 23 8.31 -18.18 2.64
C ALA A 23 7.26 -19.29 2.47
N ARG A 24 7.50 -20.47 3.05
CA ARG A 24 6.55 -21.59 2.97
C ARG A 24 5.22 -21.25 3.63
N ALA A 25 5.25 -20.61 4.80
CA ALA A 25 4.04 -20.20 5.51
C ALA A 25 3.21 -19.22 4.69
N GLU A 26 3.84 -18.19 4.10
CA GLU A 26 3.12 -17.19 3.31
C GLU A 26 2.62 -17.77 1.97
N LEU A 27 3.40 -18.62 1.29
CA LEU A 27 2.94 -19.31 0.08
C LEU A 27 1.74 -20.21 0.37
N ALA A 28 1.76 -20.96 1.48
CA ALA A 28 0.63 -21.77 1.92
C ALA A 28 -0.60 -20.92 2.23
N ARG A 29 -0.42 -19.77 2.92
CA ARG A 29 -1.51 -18.82 3.20
C ARG A 29 -2.17 -18.29 1.92
N LEU A 30 -1.38 -18.07 0.88
CA LEU A 30 -1.87 -17.62 -0.43
C LEU A 30 -2.41 -18.78 -1.30
N GLY A 31 -2.37 -20.03 -0.84
CA GLY A 31 -2.70 -21.21 -1.65
C GLY A 31 -1.84 -21.28 -2.91
N ALA A 32 -0.56 -20.92 -2.82
CA ALA A 32 0.40 -21.00 -3.91
C ALA A 32 1.33 -22.19 -3.69
N GLU A 33 1.35 -23.12 -4.64
CA GLU A 33 2.39 -24.15 -4.69
C GLU A 33 3.72 -23.50 -5.05
N GLY A 34 4.75 -23.70 -4.22
CA GLY A 34 6.03 -23.09 -4.50
C GLY A 34 7.20 -23.67 -3.75
N GLU A 35 8.39 -23.37 -4.29
CA GLU A 35 9.68 -23.89 -3.82
C GLU A 35 10.52 -22.74 -3.25
N VAL A 36 11.34 -23.07 -2.25
CA VAL A 36 12.38 -22.18 -1.74
C VAL A 36 13.73 -22.79 -2.10
N SER A 37 14.54 -22.04 -2.85
CA SER A 37 15.84 -22.48 -3.34
C SER A 37 16.94 -21.57 -2.81
N ILE A 38 17.93 -22.15 -2.14
CA ILE A 38 19.15 -21.46 -1.75
C ILE A 38 20.21 -21.79 -2.80
N VAL A 39 20.77 -20.77 -3.45
CA VAL A 39 21.67 -20.95 -4.60
C VAL A 39 22.94 -20.13 -4.44
N ASP A 40 24.04 -20.64 -4.97
CA ASP A 40 25.40 -20.09 -4.78
C ASP A 40 25.97 -19.37 -6.01
N SER A 41 25.24 -19.36 -7.14
CA SER A 41 25.71 -18.79 -8.40
C SER A 41 24.63 -18.01 -9.16
N ALA A 42 25.05 -17.01 -9.93
CA ALA A 42 24.16 -16.25 -10.81
C ALA A 42 23.55 -17.11 -11.93
N ALA A 43 24.25 -18.16 -12.39
CA ALA A 43 23.72 -19.11 -13.35
C ALA A 43 22.48 -19.83 -12.80
N ALA A 44 22.56 -20.34 -11.55
CA ALA A 44 21.43 -20.99 -10.89
C ALA A 44 20.26 -20.03 -10.64
N VAL A 45 20.52 -18.77 -10.25
CA VAL A 45 19.46 -17.75 -10.15
C VAL A 45 18.78 -17.56 -11.50
N ARG A 46 19.56 -17.40 -12.58
CA ARG A 46 19.03 -17.15 -13.92
C ARG A 46 18.18 -18.31 -14.44
N GLU A 47 18.54 -19.55 -14.17
CA GLU A 47 17.76 -20.74 -14.55
C GLU A 47 16.39 -20.80 -13.86
N LEU A 48 16.27 -20.21 -12.67
CA LEU A 48 15.02 -20.16 -11.90
C LEU A 48 14.09 -19.01 -12.32
N LEU A 49 14.58 -18.04 -13.10
CA LEU A 49 13.77 -16.95 -13.64
C LEU A 49 12.90 -17.46 -14.81
N ALA A 50 11.58 -17.51 -14.62
CA ALA A 50 10.66 -18.01 -15.63
C ALA A 50 9.44 -17.07 -15.82
N PRO A 51 8.94 -16.91 -17.07
CA PRO A 51 7.67 -16.23 -17.29
C PRO A 51 6.51 -16.99 -16.63
N GLY A 52 5.54 -16.26 -16.10
CA GLY A 52 4.32 -16.84 -15.52
C GLY A 52 4.49 -17.54 -14.17
N VAL A 53 5.70 -17.54 -13.59
CA VAL A 53 5.99 -18.12 -12.26
C VAL A 53 6.34 -16.99 -11.30
N ALA A 54 5.55 -16.80 -10.24
CA ALA A 54 5.79 -15.73 -9.26
C ALA A 54 7.16 -15.96 -8.60
N THR A 55 8.15 -15.12 -8.90
CA THR A 55 9.52 -15.36 -8.46
C THR A 55 9.99 -14.21 -7.58
N VAL A 56 10.27 -14.49 -6.32
CA VAL A 56 10.95 -13.56 -5.41
C VAL A 56 12.42 -13.94 -5.34
N VAL A 57 13.32 -13.00 -5.63
CA VAL A 57 14.76 -13.24 -5.52
C VAL A 57 15.35 -12.31 -4.47
N LEU A 58 16.02 -12.88 -3.47
CA LEU A 58 16.87 -12.14 -2.55
C LEU A 58 18.29 -12.17 -3.13
N PRO A 59 18.76 -11.07 -3.75
CA PRO A 59 19.92 -11.12 -4.64
C PRO A 59 21.27 -11.19 -3.91
N GLY A 60 21.31 -10.89 -2.60
CA GLY A 60 22.57 -10.76 -1.86
C GLY A 60 23.47 -9.65 -2.42
N PRO A 61 24.73 -9.53 -1.96
CA PRO A 61 25.65 -8.48 -2.41
C PRO A 61 26.43 -8.82 -3.70
N GLY A 62 26.33 -10.05 -4.21
CA GLY A 62 27.15 -10.53 -5.33
C GLY A 62 26.86 -9.81 -6.66
N ALA A 63 27.90 -9.22 -7.27
CA ALA A 63 27.77 -8.39 -8.48
C ALA A 63 27.13 -9.12 -9.67
N GLU A 64 27.42 -10.41 -9.85
CA GLU A 64 26.87 -11.21 -10.94
C GLU A 64 25.36 -11.42 -10.81
N VAL A 65 24.87 -11.69 -9.59
CA VAL A 65 23.43 -11.81 -9.31
C VAL A 65 22.75 -10.45 -9.46
N ARG A 66 23.40 -9.37 -8.98
CA ARG A 66 22.89 -8.00 -9.14
C ARG A 66 22.74 -7.59 -10.61
N ALA A 67 23.64 -8.03 -11.49
CA ALA A 67 23.52 -7.77 -12.92
C ALA A 67 22.25 -8.38 -13.54
N LEU A 68 21.71 -9.47 -12.95
CA LEU A 68 20.45 -10.08 -13.40
C LEU A 68 19.23 -9.23 -13.07
N MET A 69 19.31 -8.30 -12.10
CA MET A 69 18.19 -7.42 -11.75
C MET A 69 17.70 -6.62 -12.94
N THR A 70 18.61 -6.20 -13.82
CA THR A 70 18.35 -5.45 -15.04
C THR A 70 18.22 -6.32 -16.30
N LEU A 71 18.27 -7.65 -16.16
CA LEU A 71 18.13 -8.57 -17.30
C LEU A 71 16.71 -8.51 -17.85
N ALA A 72 16.55 -7.92 -19.04
CA ALA A 72 15.26 -7.87 -19.71
C ALA A 72 14.81 -9.28 -20.15
N GLY A 73 13.51 -9.53 -20.08
CA GLY A 73 12.90 -10.73 -20.65
C GLY A 73 11.48 -10.98 -20.14
N PRO A 74 10.79 -12.00 -20.68
CA PRO A 74 9.41 -12.33 -20.31
C PRO A 74 9.22 -12.68 -18.81
N HIS A 75 10.29 -13.06 -18.12
CA HIS A 75 10.29 -13.34 -16.68
C HIS A 75 10.12 -12.08 -15.81
N ALA A 76 10.47 -10.89 -16.32
CA ALA A 76 10.53 -9.66 -15.52
C ALA A 76 9.18 -9.33 -14.88
N ALA A 77 8.08 -9.44 -15.63
CA ALA A 77 6.72 -9.18 -15.12
C ALA A 77 6.29 -10.11 -13.96
N ALA A 78 6.98 -11.24 -13.79
CA ALA A 78 6.75 -12.21 -12.72
C ALA A 78 7.78 -12.13 -11.58
N THR A 79 8.79 -11.26 -11.71
CA THR A 79 9.95 -11.22 -10.81
C THR A 79 9.90 -10.02 -9.86
N VAL A 80 10.07 -10.29 -8.58
CA VAL A 80 10.26 -9.30 -7.52
C VAL A 80 11.63 -9.52 -6.90
N TRP A 81 12.49 -8.51 -7.01
CA TRP A 81 13.77 -8.48 -6.31
C TRP A 81 13.57 -7.91 -4.92
N TYR A 82 14.04 -8.62 -3.89
CA TYR A 82 13.86 -8.22 -2.51
C TYR A 82 15.16 -8.13 -1.73
N ASP A 83 15.51 -6.91 -1.32
CA ASP A 83 16.59 -6.66 -0.37
C ASP A 83 16.08 -6.55 1.07
N ILE A 84 16.58 -7.40 1.96
CA ILE A 84 16.30 -7.30 3.39
C ILE A 84 16.77 -5.95 3.96
N GLU A 85 17.83 -5.40 3.38
CA GLU A 85 18.54 -4.22 3.85
C GLU A 85 18.10 -2.93 3.16
N VAL A 86 18.40 -1.79 3.78
CA VAL A 86 18.11 -0.47 3.21
C VAL A 86 19.16 -0.13 2.15
N THR A 87 18.97 -0.63 0.93
CA THR A 87 19.86 -0.39 -0.21
C THR A 87 19.49 0.87 -1.01
N GLY A 88 18.29 1.42 -0.77
CA GLY A 88 17.65 2.33 -1.71
C GLY A 88 17.06 1.59 -2.93
N PRO A 89 16.35 2.29 -3.82
CA PRO A 89 15.82 1.67 -5.03
C PRO A 89 16.97 1.28 -5.96
N ALA A 90 17.01 0.01 -6.37
CA ALA A 90 17.89 -0.49 -7.40
C ALA A 90 17.18 -0.50 -8.76
N ALA A 91 17.95 -0.32 -9.84
CA ALA A 91 17.43 -0.49 -11.18
C ALA A 91 17.05 -1.96 -11.41
N VAL A 92 15.88 -2.17 -12.00
CA VAL A 92 15.39 -3.49 -12.41
C VAL A 92 14.89 -3.46 -13.84
N ALA A 93 14.80 -4.63 -14.47
CA ALA A 93 14.25 -4.78 -15.80
C ALA A 93 12.81 -4.23 -15.87
N PRO A 94 12.39 -3.62 -17.00
CA PRO A 94 11.02 -3.17 -17.17
C PRO A 94 10.01 -4.29 -16.86
N GLY A 95 9.04 -3.98 -16.00
CA GLY A 95 8.05 -4.94 -15.51
C GLY A 95 8.45 -5.69 -14.24
N ALA A 96 9.74 -5.80 -13.91
CA ALA A 96 10.14 -6.31 -12.60
C ALA A 96 9.90 -5.27 -11.50
N ALA A 97 9.83 -5.72 -10.25
CA ALA A 97 9.72 -4.86 -9.08
C ALA A 97 10.95 -5.01 -8.18
N HIS A 98 11.24 -3.96 -7.41
CA HIS A 98 12.27 -3.98 -6.38
C HIS A 98 11.69 -3.49 -5.06
N LEU A 99 11.69 -4.36 -4.06
CA LEU A 99 11.36 -4.03 -2.69
C LEU A 99 12.64 -4.11 -1.85
N TYR A 100 12.76 -3.26 -0.83
CA TYR A 100 13.98 -3.20 -0.03
C TYR A 100 13.73 -2.68 1.39
N GLY A 101 14.65 -2.95 2.32
CA GLY A 101 14.75 -2.24 3.59
C GLY A 101 13.66 -2.54 4.62
N ARG A 102 12.99 -3.70 4.50
CA ARG A 102 11.89 -4.12 5.40
C ARG A 102 12.27 -5.30 6.30
N GLY A 103 13.55 -5.69 6.34
CA GLY A 103 14.04 -6.79 7.17
C GLY A 103 13.54 -8.16 6.71
N VAL A 104 13.55 -9.16 7.59
CA VAL A 104 13.05 -10.50 7.22
C VAL A 104 11.56 -10.47 6.90
N TRP A 105 10.79 -9.65 7.61
CA TRP A 105 9.34 -9.57 7.45
C TRP A 105 8.91 -9.06 6.07
N GLY A 106 9.70 -8.20 5.42
CA GLY A 106 9.41 -7.77 4.05
C GLY A 106 9.38 -8.88 3.00
N LEU A 107 9.94 -10.07 3.29
CA LEU A 107 9.79 -11.24 2.42
C LEU A 107 8.32 -11.63 2.23
N VAL A 108 7.51 -11.50 3.30
CA VAL A 108 6.06 -11.74 3.24
C VAL A 108 5.41 -10.84 2.18
N TRP A 109 5.77 -9.56 2.18
CA TRP A 109 5.24 -8.58 1.23
C TRP A 109 5.75 -8.81 -0.20
N ALA A 110 7.02 -9.18 -0.36
CA ALA A 110 7.56 -9.52 -1.68
C ALA A 110 6.86 -10.74 -2.29
N ILE A 111 6.56 -11.76 -1.49
CA ILE A 111 5.83 -12.96 -1.93
C ILE A 111 4.38 -12.58 -2.31
N ARG A 112 3.68 -11.84 -1.45
CA ARG A 112 2.33 -11.34 -1.73
C ARG A 112 2.30 -10.56 -3.03
N HIS A 113 3.20 -9.59 -3.19
CA HIS A 113 3.30 -8.77 -4.39
C HIS A 113 3.53 -9.62 -5.64
N ALA A 114 4.50 -10.55 -5.62
CA ALA A 114 4.81 -11.42 -6.75
C ALA A 114 3.64 -12.33 -7.15
N VAL A 115 2.94 -12.90 -6.18
CA VAL A 115 1.81 -13.82 -6.43
C VAL A 115 0.56 -13.06 -6.89
N LEU A 116 0.21 -11.98 -6.20
CA LEU A 116 -1.02 -11.22 -6.47
C LEU A 116 -0.97 -10.53 -7.83
N ARG A 117 0.15 -9.93 -8.22
CA ARG A 117 0.28 -9.28 -9.53
C ARG A 117 0.12 -10.24 -10.72
N LEU A 118 0.45 -11.52 -10.55
CA LEU A 118 0.26 -12.53 -11.59
C LEU A 118 -1.18 -13.07 -11.63
N ARG A 119 -1.81 -13.23 -10.46
CA ARG A 119 -3.19 -13.73 -10.37
C ARG A 119 -4.22 -12.66 -10.70
N HIS A 120 -3.91 -11.42 -10.36
CA HIS A 120 -4.79 -10.25 -10.47
C HIS A 120 -4.02 -9.09 -11.14
N PRO A 121 -3.72 -9.22 -12.44
CA PRO A 121 -2.97 -8.20 -13.16
C PRO A 121 -3.72 -6.86 -13.14
N ALA A 122 -2.95 -5.78 -13.13
CA ALA A 122 -3.45 -4.41 -13.17
C ALA A 122 -2.87 -3.67 -14.37
N THR A 123 -3.59 -2.64 -14.81
CA THR A 123 -3.06 -1.67 -15.77
C THR A 123 -2.36 -0.57 -15.00
N ARG A 124 -1.03 -0.47 -15.13
CA ARG A 124 -0.27 0.64 -14.56
C ARG A 124 -0.41 1.87 -15.45
N ILE A 125 -0.81 2.99 -14.86
CA ILE A 125 -1.07 4.25 -15.55
C ILE A 125 -0.29 5.35 -14.83
N ALA A 126 0.57 6.05 -15.56
CA ALA A 126 1.30 7.19 -15.04
C ALA A 126 0.39 8.42 -14.96
N TYR A 127 0.39 9.12 -13.83
CA TYR A 127 -0.27 10.43 -13.67
C TYR A 127 0.74 11.58 -13.63
N GLY A 128 2.05 11.27 -13.64
CA GLY A 128 3.13 12.24 -13.64
C GLY A 128 4.42 11.68 -14.26
N PRO A 129 5.45 12.52 -14.43
CA PRO A 129 6.69 12.15 -15.12
C PRO A 129 7.62 11.25 -14.29
N GLY A 130 7.44 11.18 -12.97
CA GLY A 130 8.29 10.42 -12.06
C GLY A 130 7.96 8.92 -12.02
N PRO A 131 8.93 8.06 -11.67
CA PRO A 131 8.73 6.61 -11.62
C PRO A 131 7.80 6.14 -10.49
N GLU A 132 7.51 7.03 -9.54
CA GLU A 132 6.63 6.80 -8.39
C GLU A 132 5.31 7.60 -8.53
N GLN A 133 5.02 8.09 -9.75
CA GLN A 133 3.80 8.84 -10.05
C GLN A 133 2.87 8.01 -10.94
N TYR A 134 2.39 6.89 -10.40
CA TYR A 134 1.50 5.97 -11.10
C TYR A 134 0.41 5.44 -10.18
N GLY A 135 -0.70 5.01 -10.79
CA GLY A 135 -1.68 4.14 -10.17
C GLY A 135 -1.84 2.84 -10.93
N GLU A 136 -2.20 1.79 -10.22
CA GLU A 136 -2.54 0.50 -10.80
C GLU A 136 -4.05 0.30 -10.77
N LEU A 137 -4.66 0.30 -11.95
CA LEU A 137 -6.10 0.11 -12.13
C LEU A 137 -6.43 -1.38 -12.29
N ARG A 138 -7.32 -1.88 -11.42
CA ARG A 138 -7.98 -3.17 -11.56
C ARG A 138 -9.47 -2.93 -11.72
N LEU A 139 -10.03 -3.37 -12.84
CA LEU A 139 -11.46 -3.31 -13.09
C LEU A 139 -12.13 -4.58 -12.57
N PRO A 140 -13.40 -4.49 -12.12
CA PRO A 140 -14.15 -5.66 -11.72
C PRO A 140 -14.38 -6.59 -12.93
N PRO A 141 -14.26 -7.92 -12.75
CA PRO A 141 -14.43 -8.86 -13.85
C PRO A 141 -15.87 -8.82 -14.37
N GLY A 142 -16.03 -8.71 -15.70
CA GLY A 142 -17.35 -8.72 -16.33
C GLY A 142 -18.22 -7.50 -16.06
N ALA A 143 -17.61 -6.35 -15.72
CA ALA A 143 -18.34 -5.12 -15.50
C ALA A 143 -18.92 -4.54 -16.80
N ASP A 144 -20.25 -4.53 -16.90
CA ASP A 144 -21.00 -3.96 -18.03
C ASP A 144 -21.44 -2.50 -17.79
N GLN A 145 -21.22 -1.98 -16.58
CA GLN A 145 -21.56 -0.62 -16.16
C GLN A 145 -20.36 0.03 -15.46
N PRO A 146 -20.29 1.38 -15.41
CA PRO A 146 -19.26 2.07 -14.65
C PRO A 146 -19.25 1.64 -13.18
N ALA A 147 -18.08 1.22 -12.69
CA ALA A 147 -17.91 0.70 -11.34
C ALA A 147 -17.52 1.82 -10.36
N PRO A 148 -18.03 1.80 -9.12
CA PRO A 148 -17.54 2.66 -8.04
C PRO A 148 -16.05 2.53 -7.85
N VAL A 149 -15.37 3.64 -7.56
CA VAL A 149 -13.91 3.66 -7.48
C VAL A 149 -13.46 3.56 -6.04
N ALA A 150 -12.56 2.62 -5.77
CA ALA A 150 -11.82 2.55 -4.52
C ALA A 150 -10.37 2.97 -4.75
N VAL A 151 -10.03 4.19 -4.35
CA VAL A 151 -8.65 4.70 -4.36
C VAL A 151 -7.93 4.20 -3.11
N LEU A 152 -6.76 3.57 -3.28
CA LEU A 152 -5.99 3.01 -2.18
C LEU A 152 -4.70 3.80 -2.00
N LEU A 153 -4.46 4.25 -0.76
CA LEU A 153 -3.25 4.95 -0.34
C LEU A 153 -2.49 4.08 0.67
N HIS A 154 -1.27 3.68 0.32
CA HIS A 154 -0.49 2.79 1.17
C HIS A 154 0.01 3.46 2.45
N GLY A 155 0.40 2.65 3.43
CA GLY A 155 0.98 3.12 4.69
C GLY A 155 2.51 3.16 4.66
N GLY A 156 3.11 2.90 5.83
CA GLY A 156 4.56 2.79 5.95
C GLY A 156 5.26 4.04 6.49
N PHE A 157 4.56 4.85 7.30
CA PHE A 157 5.12 6.06 7.92
C PHE A 157 5.77 7.02 6.93
N TRP A 158 5.24 7.08 5.69
CA TRP A 158 5.76 7.89 4.60
C TRP A 158 7.26 7.65 4.29
N ARG A 159 7.78 6.44 4.54
CA ARG A 159 9.17 6.07 4.26
C ARG A 159 9.31 5.36 2.93
N SER A 160 10.36 5.68 2.19
CA SER A 160 10.59 5.14 0.83
C SER A 160 10.85 3.63 0.76
N VAL A 161 11.05 2.96 1.88
CA VAL A 161 11.09 1.49 1.93
C VAL A 161 9.72 0.86 1.71
N TRP A 162 8.63 1.60 1.90
CA TRP A 162 7.24 1.16 1.66
C TRP A 162 6.67 1.75 0.37
N ALA A 163 5.80 0.99 -0.28
CA ALA A 163 5.23 1.31 -1.59
C ALA A 163 3.80 0.75 -1.70
N ALA A 164 3.17 0.97 -2.86
CA ALA A 164 1.80 0.53 -3.16
C ALA A 164 1.56 -0.98 -3.01
N ASP A 165 2.61 -1.81 -2.97
CA ASP A 165 2.51 -3.27 -2.78
C ASP A 165 1.83 -3.67 -1.47
N LEU A 166 1.86 -2.81 -0.45
CA LEU A 166 1.12 -3.00 0.81
C LEU A 166 -0.40 -3.18 0.58
N MET A 167 -0.94 -2.56 -0.46
CA MET A 167 -2.38 -2.49 -0.72
C MET A 167 -2.85 -3.48 -1.81
N ASP A 168 -1.95 -4.30 -2.39
CA ASP A 168 -2.29 -5.19 -3.50
C ASP A 168 -3.40 -6.18 -3.18
N ALA A 169 -3.38 -6.73 -1.98
CA ALA A 169 -4.39 -7.71 -1.55
C ALA A 169 -5.79 -7.08 -1.50
N LEU A 170 -5.85 -5.84 -0.98
CA LEU A 170 -7.08 -5.04 -0.97
C LEU A 170 -7.53 -4.66 -2.37
N ALA A 171 -6.60 -4.26 -3.25
CA ALA A 171 -6.93 -3.93 -4.63
C ALA A 171 -7.55 -5.11 -5.37
N ALA A 172 -7.03 -6.32 -5.16
CA ALA A 172 -7.58 -7.55 -5.74
C ALA A 172 -8.94 -7.92 -5.15
N ASP A 173 -9.10 -7.85 -3.82
CA ASP A 173 -10.37 -8.16 -3.13
C ASP A 173 -11.48 -7.17 -3.52
N LEU A 174 -11.19 -5.87 -3.55
CA LEU A 174 -12.17 -4.85 -3.95
C LEU A 174 -12.58 -4.98 -5.42
N ALA A 175 -11.64 -5.30 -6.32
CA ALA A 175 -11.99 -5.60 -7.72
C ALA A 175 -12.92 -6.82 -7.83
N ALA A 176 -12.68 -7.87 -7.04
CA ALA A 176 -13.57 -9.03 -6.98
C ALA A 176 -14.97 -8.70 -6.39
N ARG A 177 -15.08 -7.64 -5.59
CA ARG A 177 -16.34 -7.14 -5.01
C ARG A 177 -17.08 -6.12 -5.86
N GLY A 178 -16.65 -5.86 -7.10
CA GLY A 178 -17.35 -4.94 -8.00
C GLY A 178 -16.85 -3.50 -7.98
N PHE A 179 -15.71 -3.21 -7.33
CA PHE A 179 -15.08 -1.88 -7.40
C PHE A 179 -14.07 -1.80 -8.53
N ALA A 180 -13.90 -0.62 -9.11
CA ALA A 180 -12.66 -0.27 -9.80
C ALA A 180 -11.62 0.11 -8.74
N ALA A 181 -10.63 -0.75 -8.50
CA ALA A 181 -9.57 -0.48 -7.54
C ALA A 181 -8.43 0.29 -8.20
N TRP A 182 -8.12 1.46 -7.64
CA TRP A 182 -7.04 2.34 -8.07
C TRP A 182 -5.96 2.39 -6.98
N ASN A 183 -4.96 1.52 -7.09
CA ASN A 183 -3.88 1.42 -6.11
C ASN A 183 -2.78 2.43 -6.43
N LEU A 184 -2.66 3.49 -5.64
CA LEU A 184 -1.83 4.65 -5.95
C LEU A 184 -0.44 4.55 -5.29
N GLU A 185 0.60 4.73 -6.09
CA GLU A 185 1.95 5.06 -5.60
C GLU A 185 2.13 6.57 -5.64
N TYR A 186 2.87 7.13 -4.68
CA TYR A 186 3.10 8.57 -4.58
C TYR A 186 4.47 8.85 -3.98
N ARG A 187 5.13 9.96 -4.34
CA ARG A 187 6.45 10.35 -3.78
C ARG A 187 6.45 10.48 -2.26
N ARG A 188 7.48 9.96 -1.60
CA ARG A 188 7.66 9.99 -0.14
C ARG A 188 8.49 11.20 0.27
N PRO A 189 8.17 11.81 1.42
CA PRO A 189 8.80 13.05 1.88
C PRO A 189 10.29 12.90 2.17
N ASP A 190 10.76 11.73 2.59
CA ASP A 190 12.17 11.47 2.89
C ASP A 190 13.10 11.65 1.66
N ARG A 191 12.56 11.57 0.44
CA ARG A 191 13.31 11.81 -0.81
C ARG A 191 12.81 13.01 -1.62
N HIS A 192 11.58 13.46 -1.39
CA HIS A 192 10.92 14.43 -2.26
C HIS A 192 10.25 15.61 -1.51
N GLY A 193 10.27 15.60 -0.18
CA GLY A 193 9.57 16.57 0.67
C GLY A 193 8.06 16.37 0.72
N TRP A 194 7.44 16.86 1.79
CA TRP A 194 6.01 16.70 2.05
C TRP A 194 5.10 17.20 0.93
N THR A 195 5.46 18.34 0.33
CA THR A 195 4.70 18.94 -0.77
C THR A 195 4.56 17.98 -1.96
N ALA A 196 5.62 17.24 -2.30
CA ALA A 196 5.55 16.26 -3.38
C ALA A 196 4.54 15.15 -3.09
N THR A 197 4.50 14.65 -1.85
CA THR A 197 3.55 13.62 -1.40
C THR A 197 2.10 14.07 -1.55
N VAL A 198 1.76 15.23 -1.00
CA VAL A 198 0.37 15.73 -1.06
C VAL A 198 -0.05 16.13 -2.47
N SER A 199 0.87 16.70 -3.27
CA SER A 199 0.61 16.99 -4.68
C SER A 199 0.40 15.72 -5.51
N ASP A 200 1.15 14.66 -5.23
CA ASP A 200 1.04 13.39 -5.92
C ASP A 200 -0.28 12.68 -5.63
N VAL A 201 -0.73 12.66 -4.37
CA VAL A 201 -2.04 12.09 -4.01
C VAL A 201 -3.17 12.85 -4.72
N ALA A 202 -3.12 14.19 -4.72
CA ALA A 202 -4.11 15.00 -5.42
C ALA A 202 -4.08 14.79 -6.94
N ALA A 203 -2.90 14.74 -7.56
CA ALA A 203 -2.74 14.50 -8.99
C ALA A 203 -3.21 13.09 -9.39
N GLY A 204 -2.90 12.07 -8.57
CA GLY A 204 -3.33 10.70 -8.77
C GLY A 204 -4.84 10.51 -8.67
N LEU A 205 -5.51 11.24 -7.76
CA LEU A 205 -6.97 11.28 -7.70
C LEU A 205 -7.55 12.01 -8.92
N ALA A 206 -6.97 13.13 -9.33
CA ALA A 206 -7.44 13.90 -10.47
C ALA A 206 -7.32 13.13 -11.80
N ALA A 207 -6.28 12.30 -11.93
CA ALA A 207 -6.02 11.49 -13.12
C ALA A 207 -7.13 10.49 -13.44
N LEU A 208 -7.98 10.10 -12.48
CA LEU A 208 -9.11 9.19 -12.72
C LEU A 208 -10.07 9.68 -13.83
N SER A 209 -10.14 10.99 -14.07
CA SER A 209 -10.92 11.55 -15.17
C SER A 209 -10.32 11.28 -16.56
N ASP A 210 -9.02 11.04 -16.62
CA ASP A 210 -8.24 10.98 -17.86
C ASP A 210 -7.60 9.60 -18.09
N VAL A 211 -7.75 8.64 -17.17
CA VAL A 211 -7.20 7.29 -17.32
C VAL A 211 -7.85 6.53 -18.47
N ALA A 212 -7.06 5.70 -19.15
CA ALA A 212 -7.61 4.73 -20.10
C ALA A 212 -8.61 3.81 -19.36
N GLY A 213 -9.86 3.79 -19.83
CA GLY A 213 -10.96 3.11 -19.13
C GLY A 213 -11.76 4.00 -18.17
N ALA A 214 -11.56 5.33 -18.17
CA ALA A 214 -12.36 6.27 -17.38
C ALA A 214 -13.89 6.11 -17.59
N SER A 215 -14.33 5.72 -18.80
CA SER A 215 -15.74 5.41 -19.08
C SER A 215 -16.30 4.21 -18.31
N SER A 216 -15.42 3.37 -17.76
CA SER A 216 -15.77 2.23 -16.90
C SER A 216 -15.73 2.59 -15.41
N LEU A 217 -15.48 3.85 -15.07
CA LEU A 217 -15.40 4.35 -13.69
C LEU A 217 -16.61 5.23 -13.39
N ASP A 218 -17.26 4.97 -12.26
CA ASP A 218 -18.27 5.85 -11.69
C ASP A 218 -17.60 6.88 -10.77
N LEU A 219 -17.29 8.05 -11.35
CA LEU A 219 -16.58 9.12 -10.66
C LEU A 219 -17.44 9.91 -9.66
N ASP A 220 -18.74 9.64 -9.59
CA ASP A 220 -19.62 10.18 -8.54
C ASP A 220 -19.57 9.33 -7.26
N ARG A 221 -19.01 8.12 -7.35
CA ARG A 221 -18.90 7.14 -6.25
C ARG A 221 -17.46 6.76 -5.97
N ILE A 222 -16.65 7.74 -5.57
CA ILE A 222 -15.24 7.56 -5.21
C ILE A 222 -15.10 7.42 -3.68
N ALA A 223 -14.62 6.27 -3.22
CA ALA A 223 -14.07 6.11 -1.87
C ALA A 223 -12.55 6.22 -1.90
N VAL A 224 -11.97 6.97 -0.96
CA VAL A 224 -10.53 7.02 -0.73
C VAL A 224 -10.22 6.28 0.56
N LEU A 225 -9.59 5.11 0.44
CA LEU A 225 -9.14 4.29 1.54
C LEU A 225 -7.64 4.49 1.72
N GLY A 226 -7.20 4.52 2.97
CA GLY A 226 -5.78 4.62 3.25
C GLY A 226 -5.36 3.89 4.51
N HIS A 227 -4.25 3.17 4.45
CA HIS A 227 -3.71 2.41 5.58
C HIS A 227 -2.70 3.23 6.37
N SER A 228 -2.85 3.34 7.69
CA SER A 228 -1.87 3.97 8.58
C SER A 228 -1.57 5.42 8.16
N ALA A 229 -0.33 5.72 7.77
CA ALA A 229 0.06 6.97 7.14
C ALA A 229 -0.80 7.35 5.90
N GLY A 230 -1.25 6.36 5.12
CA GLY A 230 -2.18 6.55 4.02
C GLY A 230 -3.59 6.93 4.49
N GLY A 231 -4.01 6.51 5.67
CA GLY A 231 -5.31 6.90 6.26
C GLY A 231 -5.36 8.39 6.60
N GLN A 232 -4.22 8.94 7.02
CA GLN A 232 -4.05 10.38 7.13
C GLN A 232 -4.18 11.07 5.77
N LEU A 233 -3.50 10.55 4.73
CA LEU A 233 -3.57 11.12 3.38
C LEU A 233 -4.99 11.05 2.79
N ALA A 234 -5.75 10.00 3.11
CA ALA A 234 -7.14 9.83 2.68
C ALA A 234 -8.05 10.93 3.23
N LEU A 235 -7.98 11.21 4.53
CA LEU A 235 -8.73 12.33 5.12
C LEU A 235 -8.24 13.69 4.64
N ARG A 236 -6.92 13.84 4.46
CA ARG A 236 -6.32 15.07 3.94
C ARG A 236 -6.85 15.41 2.55
N VAL A 237 -6.82 14.46 1.61
CA VAL A 237 -7.29 14.69 0.24
C VAL A 237 -8.82 14.87 0.20
N ALA A 238 -9.57 14.18 1.07
CA ALA A 238 -11.01 14.37 1.19
C ALA A 238 -11.38 15.79 1.65
N ALA A 239 -10.62 16.34 2.61
CA ALA A 239 -10.80 17.72 3.07
C ALA A 239 -10.38 18.77 2.01
N ASP A 240 -9.50 18.41 1.08
CA ASP A 240 -9.01 19.30 0.02
C ASP A 240 -9.84 19.21 -1.28
N HIS A 241 -10.54 18.10 -1.52
CA HIS A 241 -11.12 17.79 -2.83
C HIS A 241 -12.57 17.31 -2.76
N GLY A 242 -13.49 18.08 -3.36
CA GLY A 242 -14.94 17.81 -3.36
C GLY A 242 -15.44 16.63 -4.21
N ARG A 243 -14.56 15.73 -4.69
CA ARG A 243 -14.94 14.54 -5.48
C ARG A 243 -14.99 13.26 -4.64
N VAL A 244 -14.55 13.31 -3.38
CA VAL A 244 -14.54 12.14 -2.50
C VAL A 244 -15.93 11.94 -1.89
N ALA A 245 -16.58 10.83 -2.22
CA ALA A 245 -17.89 10.46 -1.68
C ALA A 245 -17.78 9.80 -0.30
N LEU A 246 -16.65 9.16 0.00
CA LEU A 246 -16.38 8.50 1.28
C LEU A 246 -14.87 8.49 1.58
N ALA A 247 -14.48 8.91 2.78
CA ALA A 247 -13.11 8.74 3.28
C ALA A 247 -13.03 7.55 4.24
N VAL A 248 -12.03 6.68 4.07
CA VAL A 248 -11.90 5.44 4.85
C VAL A 248 -10.47 5.30 5.41
N PRO A 249 -10.16 5.97 6.53
CA PRO A 249 -8.90 5.75 7.21
C PRO A 249 -8.90 4.38 7.90
N LEU A 250 -7.97 3.51 7.48
CA LEU A 250 -7.72 2.18 8.02
C LEU A 250 -6.52 2.27 8.96
N ALA A 251 -6.73 2.13 10.27
CA ALA A 251 -5.68 2.25 11.30
C ALA A 251 -4.88 3.56 11.18
N GLY A 252 -5.54 4.67 10.88
CA GLY A 252 -4.89 5.89 10.41
C GLY A 252 -4.06 6.64 11.46
N VAL A 253 -3.05 7.40 11.01
CA VAL A 253 -2.34 8.38 11.88
C VAL A 253 -3.13 9.68 11.92
N LEU A 254 -4.20 9.74 12.72
CA LEU A 254 -5.21 10.80 12.65
C LEU A 254 -4.97 12.02 13.56
N ASP A 255 -3.85 12.04 14.28
CA ASP A 255 -3.39 13.16 15.10
C ASP A 255 -1.87 13.32 14.91
N LEU A 256 -1.47 14.18 13.97
CA LEU A 256 -0.05 14.39 13.66
C LEU A 256 0.64 15.19 14.77
N ALA A 257 -0.01 16.19 15.35
CA ALA A 257 0.56 16.96 16.46
C ALA A 257 0.83 16.09 17.71
N GLY A 258 -0.06 15.15 17.99
CA GLY A 258 0.11 14.10 18.99
C GLY A 258 1.22 13.11 18.61
N GLY A 259 1.25 12.67 17.35
CA GLY A 259 2.27 11.75 16.83
C GLY A 259 3.70 12.32 16.90
N ASP A 260 3.88 13.60 16.56
CA ASP A 260 5.14 14.34 16.76
C ASP A 260 5.51 14.39 18.25
N GLY A 261 4.59 14.81 19.11
CA GLY A 261 4.83 14.92 20.55
C GLY A 261 5.14 13.58 21.26
N ARG A 262 4.64 12.46 20.74
CA ARG A 262 4.89 11.10 21.27
C ARG A 262 6.02 10.36 20.54
N GLY A 263 6.54 10.92 19.45
CA GLY A 263 7.65 10.32 18.70
C GLY A 263 7.31 9.00 17.99
N ILE A 264 6.04 8.80 17.60
CA ILE A 264 5.58 7.53 17.01
C ILE A 264 6.37 7.15 15.75
N GLY A 265 6.51 5.84 15.53
CA GLY A 265 7.25 5.33 14.37
C GLY A 265 8.71 5.75 14.33
N THR A 266 9.32 6.06 15.49
CA THR A 266 10.68 6.62 15.58
C THR A 266 10.79 7.99 14.90
N GLY A 267 9.92 8.93 15.32
CA GLY A 267 9.92 10.31 14.81
C GLY A 267 9.43 10.44 13.36
N ALA A 268 8.58 9.52 12.91
CA ALA A 268 8.14 9.47 11.52
C ALA A 268 7.36 10.72 11.08
N VAL A 269 6.50 11.25 11.96
CA VAL A 269 5.70 12.45 11.66
C VAL A 269 6.59 13.67 11.46
N THR A 270 7.50 13.92 12.41
CA THR A 270 8.50 15.00 12.37
C THR A 270 9.33 14.93 11.08
N ALA A 271 9.83 13.74 10.74
CA ALA A 271 10.61 13.54 9.52
C ALA A 271 9.81 13.78 8.24
N ALA A 272 8.56 13.31 8.19
CA ALA A 272 7.69 13.44 7.03
C ALA A 272 7.30 14.90 6.75
N LEU A 273 6.98 15.68 7.78
CA LEU A 273 6.55 17.07 7.64
C LEU A 273 7.72 18.06 7.51
N GLY A 274 8.96 17.58 7.61
CA GLY A 274 10.18 18.39 7.46
C GLY A 274 10.56 19.16 8.72
N GLY A 275 10.01 18.81 9.89
CA GLY A 275 10.32 19.43 11.17
C GLY A 275 9.28 19.13 12.25
N PRO A 276 9.59 19.43 13.52
CA PRO A 276 8.63 19.35 14.62
C PRO A 276 7.58 20.45 14.52
N ARG A 277 6.42 20.24 15.14
CA ARG A 277 5.26 21.14 15.01
C ARG A 277 5.52 22.59 15.37
N TYR A 278 6.46 22.85 16.28
CA TYR A 278 6.78 24.21 16.72
C TYR A 278 7.66 24.96 15.70
N GLU A 279 8.29 24.26 14.75
CA GLU A 279 9.09 24.85 13.67
C GLU A 279 8.27 25.03 12.39
N VAL A 280 7.38 24.07 12.08
CA VAL A 280 6.55 24.08 10.86
C VAL A 280 5.04 24.03 11.15
N PRO A 281 4.50 24.91 12.01
CA PRO A 281 3.11 24.81 12.49
C PRO A 281 2.07 24.84 11.37
N GLU A 282 2.31 25.62 10.31
CA GLU A 282 1.40 25.70 9.16
C GLU A 282 1.32 24.39 8.38
N VAL A 283 2.41 23.63 8.31
CA VAL A 283 2.44 22.32 7.64
C VAL A 283 1.59 21.32 8.44
N TYR A 284 1.67 21.35 9.78
CA TYR A 284 0.81 20.54 10.64
C TYR A 284 -0.66 20.96 10.51
N ALA A 285 -0.98 22.26 10.60
CA ALA A 285 -2.35 22.76 10.47
C ALA A 285 -2.99 22.35 9.13
N ALA A 286 -2.23 22.38 8.04
CA ALA A 286 -2.72 21.96 6.73
C ALA A 286 -2.83 20.43 6.57
N SER A 287 -2.12 19.64 7.37
CA SER A 287 -1.94 18.19 7.12
C SER A 287 -2.58 17.28 8.15
N ASP A 288 -2.74 17.75 9.39
CA ASP A 288 -3.25 16.97 10.50
C ASP A 288 -4.77 16.81 10.41
N PRO A 289 -5.32 15.58 10.28
CA PRO A 289 -6.75 15.38 10.27
C PRO A 289 -7.44 15.96 11.52
N MET A 290 -6.80 15.88 12.70
CA MET A 290 -7.34 16.43 13.95
C MET A 290 -7.50 17.96 13.89
N ALA A 291 -6.61 18.66 13.20
CA ALA A 291 -6.68 20.12 13.04
C ALA A 291 -7.67 20.56 11.95
N ARG A 292 -8.22 19.59 11.21
CA ARG A 292 -9.02 19.83 9.99
C ARG A 292 -10.45 19.34 10.10
N VAL A 293 -10.91 18.94 11.28
CA VAL A 293 -12.33 18.70 11.53
C VAL A 293 -13.11 20.03 11.54
N PRO A 294 -14.33 20.08 10.98
CA PRO A 294 -14.98 19.01 10.21
C PRO A 294 -14.37 18.84 8.81
N VAL A 295 -14.26 17.59 8.35
CA VAL A 295 -13.76 17.24 7.00
C VAL A 295 -14.84 17.50 5.94
N GLY A 296 -16.12 17.34 6.29
CA GLY A 296 -17.25 17.66 5.40
C GLY A 296 -17.62 16.57 4.38
N VAL A 297 -17.07 15.36 4.51
CA VAL A 297 -17.50 14.17 3.75
C VAL A 297 -17.84 13.02 4.70
N PRO A 298 -18.69 12.05 4.30
CA PRO A 298 -18.90 10.83 5.05
C PRO A 298 -17.59 10.07 5.31
N GLN A 299 -17.48 9.48 6.50
CA GLN A 299 -16.26 8.80 6.94
C GLN A 299 -16.58 7.41 7.48
N LEU A 300 -15.77 6.42 7.08
CA LEU A 300 -15.71 5.09 7.68
C LEU A 300 -14.34 4.90 8.33
N VAL A 301 -14.24 5.25 9.61
CA VAL A 301 -13.00 5.08 10.37
C VAL A 301 -12.93 3.64 10.89
N VAL A 302 -11.80 2.97 10.65
CA VAL A 302 -11.62 1.55 10.99
C VAL A 302 -10.33 1.37 11.79
N THR A 303 -10.38 0.60 12.88
CA THR A 303 -9.20 0.32 13.72
C THR A 303 -9.26 -1.10 14.27
N GLY A 304 -8.12 -1.78 14.32
CA GLY A 304 -7.99 -3.06 15.02
C GLY A 304 -7.82 -2.83 16.53
N ALA A 305 -8.58 -3.55 17.35
CA ALA A 305 -8.51 -3.41 18.81
C ALA A 305 -7.17 -3.93 19.41
N GLY A 306 -6.36 -4.64 18.62
CA GLY A 306 -5.00 -5.10 18.96
C GLY A 306 -3.89 -4.32 18.25
N ASP A 307 -4.21 -3.16 17.67
CA ASP A 307 -3.22 -2.24 17.09
C ASP A 307 -2.40 -1.52 18.19
N ASP A 308 -1.43 -0.71 17.77
CA ASP A 308 -0.66 0.21 18.60
C ASP A 308 -1.59 1.15 19.39
N LEU A 309 -1.28 1.31 20.68
CA LEU A 309 -2.13 2.06 21.61
C LEU A 309 -2.23 3.55 21.26
N ASP A 310 -1.17 4.15 20.68
CA ASP A 310 -1.22 5.54 20.24
C ASP A 310 -2.15 5.68 19.04
N LEU A 311 -2.12 4.74 18.09
CA LEU A 311 -3.03 4.76 16.95
C LEU A 311 -4.48 4.55 17.36
N ILE A 312 -4.76 3.63 18.30
CA ILE A 312 -6.10 3.45 18.85
C ILE A 312 -6.59 4.75 19.52
N ASP A 313 -5.75 5.38 20.36
CA ASP A 313 -6.07 6.68 20.99
C ASP A 313 -6.35 7.77 19.94
N PHE A 314 -5.52 7.87 18.90
CA PHE A 314 -5.66 8.87 17.85
C PHE A 314 -6.98 8.72 17.09
N ASN A 315 -7.32 7.49 16.69
CA ASN A 315 -8.56 7.21 15.96
C ASN A 315 -9.80 7.49 16.83
N ARG A 316 -9.80 7.06 18.10
CA ARG A 316 -10.92 7.34 19.03
C ARG A 316 -11.12 8.83 19.28
N ARG A 317 -10.05 9.58 19.53
CA ARG A 317 -10.14 11.03 19.75
C ARG A 317 -10.57 11.76 18.49
N TYR A 318 -10.06 11.36 17.33
CA TYR A 318 -10.46 11.93 16.04
C TYR A 318 -11.95 11.72 15.79
N VAL A 319 -12.46 10.50 15.96
CA VAL A 319 -13.89 10.17 15.80
C VAL A 319 -14.77 11.02 16.74
N ALA A 320 -14.35 11.20 17.99
CA ALA A 320 -15.07 12.05 18.94
C ALA A 320 -15.09 13.53 18.49
N ALA A 321 -13.96 14.07 18.05
CA ALA A 321 -13.82 15.45 17.59
C ALA A 321 -14.62 15.70 16.30
N ALA A 322 -14.49 14.83 15.31
CA ALA A 322 -15.20 14.92 14.03
C ALA A 322 -16.72 14.89 14.22
N ARG A 323 -17.24 13.96 15.05
CA ARG A 323 -18.67 13.91 15.38
C ARG A 323 -19.14 15.16 16.12
N ALA A 324 -18.35 15.67 17.07
CA ALA A 324 -18.68 16.90 17.78
C ALA A 324 -18.69 18.13 16.86
N ALA A 325 -17.86 18.12 15.81
CA ALA A 325 -17.82 19.15 14.76
C ALA A 325 -18.93 18.99 13.69
N GLY A 326 -19.68 17.88 13.72
CA GLY A 326 -20.81 17.64 12.83
C GLY A 326 -20.53 16.75 11.61
N ASP A 327 -19.35 16.12 11.52
CA ASP A 327 -19.08 15.14 10.46
C ASP A 327 -19.93 13.86 10.62
N ASP A 328 -20.31 13.27 9.48
CA ASP A 328 -20.90 11.93 9.43
C ASP A 328 -19.80 10.86 9.53
N VAL A 329 -19.65 10.25 10.71
CA VAL A 329 -18.58 9.30 11.00
C VAL A 329 -19.14 7.97 11.52
N ARG A 330 -19.01 6.93 10.71
CA ARG A 330 -19.11 5.53 11.15
C ARG A 330 -17.75 5.08 11.66
N TYR A 331 -17.73 4.47 12.84
CA TYR A 331 -16.50 3.94 13.45
C TYR A 331 -16.64 2.43 13.66
N ILE A 332 -15.65 1.67 13.19
CA ILE A 332 -15.52 0.23 13.38
C ILE A 332 -14.24 -0.03 14.17
N GLU A 333 -14.38 -0.60 15.36
CA GLU A 333 -13.28 -1.08 16.17
C GLU A 333 -13.56 -2.53 16.59
N GLU A 334 -12.85 -3.48 15.98
CA GLU A 334 -13.05 -4.93 16.18
C GLU A 334 -11.71 -5.65 16.37
N PRO A 335 -11.69 -6.93 16.81
CA PRO A 335 -10.44 -7.67 16.97
C PRO A 335 -9.60 -7.73 15.69
N GLY A 336 -8.31 -7.41 15.82
CA GLY A 336 -7.33 -7.39 14.73
C GLY A 336 -6.12 -6.55 15.10
N ASP A 337 -4.97 -6.84 14.49
CA ASP A 337 -3.76 -6.03 14.63
C ASP A 337 -3.74 -4.87 13.62
N HIS A 338 -2.63 -4.14 13.55
CA HIS A 338 -2.43 -3.03 12.60
C HIS A 338 -2.67 -3.41 11.14
N PHE A 339 -2.38 -4.66 10.76
CA PHE A 339 -2.45 -5.13 9.37
C PHE A 339 -3.75 -5.88 9.07
N ALA A 340 -4.55 -6.25 10.07
CA ALA A 340 -5.86 -6.88 9.89
C ALA A 340 -6.84 -6.00 9.09
N VAL A 341 -6.70 -4.67 9.16
CA VAL A 341 -7.50 -3.74 8.34
C VAL A 341 -7.12 -3.77 6.85
N ILE A 342 -6.01 -4.40 6.48
CA ILE A 342 -5.57 -4.60 5.09
C ILE A 342 -5.29 -6.07 4.73
N ASP A 343 -5.84 -7.02 5.48
CA ASP A 343 -5.79 -8.45 5.13
C ASP A 343 -7.18 -8.91 4.67
N PRO A 344 -7.36 -9.25 3.39
CA PRO A 344 -8.62 -9.79 2.90
C PRO A 344 -9.13 -11.02 3.67
N ALA A 345 -8.27 -11.78 4.35
CA ALA A 345 -8.71 -12.91 5.15
C ALA A 345 -9.23 -12.52 6.55
N ALA A 346 -8.97 -11.30 7.01
CA ALA A 346 -9.33 -10.87 8.36
C ALA A 346 -10.82 -10.52 8.48
N PRO A 347 -11.50 -10.95 9.56
CA PRO A 347 -12.90 -10.58 9.81
C PRO A 347 -13.13 -9.06 9.83
N LEU A 348 -12.21 -8.30 10.43
CA LEU A 348 -12.27 -6.83 10.48
C LEU A 348 -12.31 -6.21 9.07
N TRP A 349 -11.51 -6.74 8.13
CA TRP A 349 -11.59 -6.30 6.74
C TRP A 349 -12.91 -6.70 6.08
N GLN A 350 -13.43 -7.91 6.34
CA GLN A 350 -14.73 -8.33 5.79
C GLN A 350 -15.86 -7.39 6.20
N THR A 351 -15.96 -7.08 7.50
CA THR A 351 -16.94 -6.10 8.01
C THR A 351 -16.74 -4.71 7.37
N THR A 352 -15.48 -4.32 7.14
CA THR A 352 -15.15 -3.04 6.48
C THR A 352 -15.59 -3.02 5.02
N ALA A 353 -15.31 -4.08 4.26
CA ALA A 353 -15.66 -4.20 2.85
C ALA A 353 -17.19 -4.23 2.65
N GLU A 354 -17.92 -4.88 3.55
CA GLU A 354 -19.39 -4.85 3.55
C GLU A 354 -19.93 -3.44 3.83
N ALA A 355 -19.40 -2.75 4.83
CA ALA A 355 -19.78 -1.37 5.13
C ALA A 355 -19.50 -0.42 3.96
N LEU A 356 -18.36 -0.60 3.28
CA LEU A 356 -17.98 0.13 2.08
C LEU A 356 -18.95 -0.13 0.92
N ALA A 357 -19.29 -1.40 0.66
CA ALA A 357 -20.23 -1.79 -0.39
C ALA A 357 -21.61 -1.17 -0.18
N VAL A 358 -22.11 -1.16 1.06
CA VAL A 358 -23.37 -0.49 1.42
C VAL A 358 -23.28 1.02 1.17
N ALA A 359 -22.19 1.66 1.61
CA ALA A 359 -22.03 3.11 1.47
C ALA A 359 -21.98 3.56 0.00
N LEU A 360 -21.30 2.80 -0.86
CA LEU A 360 -21.21 3.09 -2.30
C LEU A 360 -22.25 2.38 -3.17
N LYS A 361 -23.20 1.67 -2.56
CA LYS A 361 -24.29 0.96 -3.24
C LYS A 361 -23.77 0.01 -4.33
N VAL A 362 -22.77 -0.79 -3.98
CA VAL A 362 -22.25 -1.85 -4.85
C VAL A 362 -23.17 -3.06 -4.72
N THR A 363 -23.68 -3.54 -5.86
CA THR A 363 -24.67 -4.63 -5.94
C THR A 363 -24.03 -6.00 -6.02
#